data_AF-A0A496PKB4-F1
#
_entry.id   AF-A0A496PKB4-F1
#
_cell.length_a   1.000
_cell.length_b   1.000
_cell.length_c   1.000
_cell.angle_alpha   90.00
_cell.angle_beta   90.00
_cell.angle_gamma   90.00
#
_symmetry.space_group_name_H-M   'P 1'
#
loop_
_entity.id
_entity.type
_entity.pdbx_description
1 polymer ?
#
loop_
_entity_poly.entity_id
_entity_poly.type
_entity_poly.pdbx_seq_one_letter_code
_entity_poly.pdbx_strand_id
1 'polypeptide(L)'
;MNPLLLPLVAIQGRWARSRIEVLPEAGGPTSGSTGDAVGTPLRLVVIGESTAAGCGASTHEEALSGALARALSERHDRSVQWTVHGRHGATIRRVRYRMIPELGAGVDVAVLLIGANDVLKRTPIDLWREDLAAVVESLATAAERVVVAGIPPFAAFPSLPRLLRAYLAERGRALDDAAQDVCAHRKGVSWVGSVDLGDAGPDFFARDGFHPSSVGYQHWAAGIDRGLGERHDKGEALNDGPPGVETHQRQAAPESLPFVDEHSVVIAASVADVWRTLTTRLTAWDNRLITVYIGAIGGTPPRARGSFPELGSALPGFAVSDVEHSRRLVLAGSHRFARYRLSFLVQPQGDRTLIRARSHSEFLGLIGRVYQAAVIGSGAHRTLMRRMLRSVSRDATADG
;
A
#
# COMPACT_ATOMS: atom_id res chain seq x y z
N MET A 1 4.99 -8.42 8.13
CA MET A 1 5.96 -9.23 7.35
C MET A 1 7.35 -8.67 7.59
N ASN A 2 8.41 -9.50 7.53
CA ASN A 2 9.79 -8.99 7.66
C ASN A 2 10.13 -8.04 6.47
N PRO A 3 10.49 -6.76 6.73
CA PRO A 3 10.72 -5.79 5.66
C PRO A 3 11.96 -6.08 4.80
N LEU A 4 12.84 -7.00 5.22
CA LEU A 4 13.93 -7.52 4.38
C LEU A 4 13.47 -8.26 3.14
N LEU A 5 12.22 -8.72 3.14
CA LEU A 5 11.62 -9.40 2.00
C LEU A 5 11.07 -8.41 0.97
N LEU A 6 10.99 -7.10 1.28
CA LEU A 6 10.46 -6.08 0.35
C LEU A 6 11.15 -6.05 -1.02
N PRO A 7 12.48 -6.23 -1.17
CA PRO A 7 13.09 -6.28 -2.49
C PRO A 7 12.72 -7.57 -3.26
N LEU A 8 12.57 -8.70 -2.57
CA LEU A 8 12.07 -9.96 -3.17
C LEU A 8 10.59 -9.85 -3.54
N VAL A 9 9.78 -9.19 -2.72
CA VAL A 9 8.37 -8.87 -3.00
C VAL A 9 8.26 -7.93 -4.21
N ALA A 10 9.16 -6.96 -4.36
CA ALA A 10 9.22 -6.10 -5.54
C ALA A 10 9.67 -6.84 -6.82
N ILE A 11 10.52 -7.88 -6.68
CA ILE A 11 10.85 -8.79 -7.79
C ILE A 11 9.64 -9.66 -8.14
N GLN A 12 8.99 -10.29 -7.15
CA GLN A 12 7.79 -11.10 -7.35
C GLN A 12 6.62 -10.29 -7.91
N GLY A 13 6.45 -9.02 -7.51
CA GLY A 13 5.44 -8.11 -8.05
C GLY A 13 5.69 -7.71 -9.50
N ARG A 14 6.95 -7.51 -9.90
CA ARG A 14 7.31 -7.31 -11.31
C ARG A 14 7.09 -8.58 -12.14
N TRP A 15 7.49 -9.73 -11.61
CA TRP A 15 7.24 -11.03 -12.24
C TRP A 15 5.75 -11.28 -12.44
N ALA A 16 4.93 -11.08 -11.40
CA ALA A 16 3.48 -11.28 -11.46
C ALA A 16 2.84 -10.35 -12.50
N ARG A 17 3.19 -9.05 -12.51
CA ARG A 17 2.71 -8.11 -13.53
C ARG A 17 3.08 -8.49 -14.97
N SER A 18 4.17 -9.22 -15.17
CA SER A 18 4.58 -9.72 -16.49
C SER A 18 4.00 -11.09 -16.89
N ARG A 19 3.26 -11.74 -15.97
CA ARG A 19 2.79 -13.14 -16.11
C ARG A 19 1.28 -13.29 -16.00
N ILE A 20 0.62 -12.42 -15.22
CA ILE A 20 -0.83 -12.42 -15.05
C ILE A 20 -1.46 -11.79 -16.28
N GLU A 21 -2.39 -12.52 -16.90
CA GLU A 21 -3.17 -12.04 -18.04
C GLU A 21 -4.04 -10.86 -17.61
N VAL A 22 -4.08 -9.79 -18.41
CA VAL A 22 -5.05 -8.70 -18.19
C VAL A 22 -6.34 -9.11 -18.88
N LEU A 23 -7.28 -9.66 -18.11
CA LEU A 23 -8.61 -9.98 -18.60
C LEU A 23 -9.40 -8.70 -18.95
N PRO A 24 -10.22 -8.71 -20.02
CA PRO A 24 -11.12 -7.61 -20.33
C PRO A 24 -12.21 -7.45 -19.27
N GLU A 25 -12.90 -6.31 -19.30
CA GLU A 25 -14.19 -6.14 -18.62
C GLU A 25 -15.24 -7.08 -19.26
N ALA A 26 -16.30 -7.43 -18.53
CA ALA A 26 -17.32 -8.34 -19.03
C ALA A 26 -18.05 -7.79 -20.27
N GLY A 27 -18.52 -8.68 -21.14
CA GLY A 27 -19.38 -8.32 -22.26
C GLY A 27 -20.84 -8.09 -21.85
N GLY A 28 -21.69 -7.88 -22.86
CA GLY A 28 -23.11 -7.64 -22.66
C GLY A 28 -23.41 -6.21 -22.16
N PRO A 29 -24.66 -5.94 -21.75
CA PRO A 29 -25.07 -4.63 -21.26
C PRO A 29 -24.57 -4.38 -19.83
N THR A 30 -24.27 -3.11 -19.50
CA THR A 30 -23.93 -2.69 -18.11
C THR A 30 -25.16 -2.52 -17.22
N SER A 31 -26.35 -2.91 -17.69
CA SER A 31 -27.60 -2.89 -16.94
C SER A 31 -28.55 -3.96 -17.46
N GLY A 32 -29.40 -4.48 -16.58
CA GLY A 32 -30.36 -5.51 -16.94
C GLY A 32 -31.45 -5.70 -15.88
N SER A 33 -32.27 -6.73 -16.07
CA SER A 33 -33.33 -7.13 -15.15
C SER A 33 -33.30 -8.65 -14.95
N THR A 34 -33.76 -9.12 -13.79
CA THR A 34 -33.90 -10.55 -13.46
C THR A 34 -35.13 -10.77 -12.60
N GLY A 35 -35.80 -11.91 -12.75
CA GLY A 35 -37.09 -12.20 -12.12
C GLY A 35 -38.28 -11.61 -12.87
N ASP A 36 -39.48 -12.07 -12.51
CA ASP A 36 -40.73 -11.66 -13.13
C ASP A 36 -41.13 -10.22 -12.74
N ALA A 37 -41.77 -9.51 -13.68
CA ALA A 37 -42.14 -8.10 -13.57
C ALA A 37 -43.35 -7.85 -12.64
N VAL A 38 -43.46 -8.59 -11.54
CA VAL A 38 -44.53 -8.46 -10.55
C VAL A 38 -44.14 -7.40 -9.52
N GLY A 39 -44.91 -6.31 -9.46
CA GLY A 39 -44.70 -5.20 -8.53
C GLY A 39 -43.56 -4.26 -8.93
N THR A 40 -43.18 -3.36 -8.01
CA THR A 40 -42.04 -2.45 -8.22
C THR A 40 -40.72 -3.24 -8.13
N PRO A 41 -39.83 -3.16 -9.13
CA PRO A 41 -38.56 -3.87 -9.10
C PRO A 41 -37.64 -3.29 -8.00
N LEU A 42 -36.79 -4.14 -7.43
CA LEU A 42 -35.69 -3.72 -6.57
C LEU A 42 -34.53 -3.22 -7.44
N ARG A 43 -33.95 -2.07 -7.10
CA ARG A 43 -32.89 -1.39 -7.84
C ARG A 43 -31.53 -1.65 -7.18
N LEU A 44 -30.72 -2.47 -7.84
CA LEU A 44 -29.36 -2.83 -7.46
C LEU A 44 -28.34 -1.99 -8.24
N VAL A 45 -27.37 -1.40 -7.55
CA VAL A 45 -26.18 -0.82 -8.20
C VAL A 45 -24.92 -1.52 -7.70
N VAL A 46 -24.07 -1.96 -8.63
CA VAL A 46 -22.72 -2.46 -8.32
C VAL A 46 -21.69 -1.44 -8.83
N ILE A 47 -20.87 -0.90 -7.93
CA ILE A 47 -19.89 0.15 -8.22
C ILE A 47 -18.51 -0.27 -7.74
N GLY A 48 -17.45 -0.03 -8.54
CA GLY A 48 -16.11 -0.44 -8.11
C GLY A 48 -15.04 -0.61 -9.19
N GLU A 49 -14.06 -1.46 -8.87
CA GLU A 49 -12.91 -1.74 -9.73
C GLU A 49 -13.20 -2.83 -10.80
N SER A 50 -12.19 -3.61 -11.19
CA SER A 50 -12.32 -4.65 -12.24
C SER A 50 -13.32 -5.75 -11.91
N THR A 51 -13.54 -6.04 -10.62
CA THR A 51 -14.57 -7.02 -10.18
C THR A 51 -15.98 -6.48 -10.35
N ALA A 52 -16.21 -5.17 -10.19
CA ALA A 52 -17.49 -4.54 -10.53
C ALA A 52 -17.67 -4.50 -12.05
N ALA A 53 -16.59 -4.28 -12.80
CA ALA A 53 -16.58 -4.40 -14.26
C ALA A 53 -16.68 -5.86 -14.77
N GLY A 54 -16.85 -6.85 -13.88
CA GLY A 54 -17.08 -8.25 -14.23
C GLY A 54 -15.89 -8.98 -14.85
N CYS A 55 -14.66 -8.45 -14.76
CA CYS A 55 -13.46 -9.13 -15.26
C CYS A 55 -13.40 -10.58 -14.77
N GLY A 56 -13.25 -11.54 -15.68
CA GLY A 56 -13.26 -12.97 -15.38
C GLY A 56 -14.56 -13.72 -15.69
N ALA A 57 -15.68 -13.01 -15.90
CA ALA A 57 -16.92 -13.55 -16.46
C ALA A 57 -17.09 -13.21 -17.95
N SER A 58 -17.98 -13.91 -18.65
CA SER A 58 -18.25 -13.63 -20.08
C SER A 58 -19.12 -12.39 -20.27
N THR A 59 -20.15 -12.22 -19.42
CA THR A 59 -21.06 -11.07 -19.45
C THR A 59 -21.41 -10.56 -18.04
N HIS A 60 -22.00 -9.38 -17.94
CA HIS A 60 -22.45 -8.82 -16.66
C HIS A 60 -23.58 -9.63 -15.99
N GLU A 61 -24.34 -10.44 -16.74
CA GLU A 61 -25.32 -11.41 -16.24
C GLU A 61 -24.67 -12.62 -15.52
N GLU A 62 -23.44 -12.96 -15.92
CA GLU A 62 -22.61 -14.00 -15.31
C GLU A 62 -21.67 -13.47 -14.21
N ALA A 63 -21.40 -12.17 -14.21
CA ALA A 63 -20.63 -11.48 -13.18
C ALA A 63 -21.44 -11.25 -11.89
N LEU A 64 -20.83 -10.59 -10.89
CA LEU A 64 -21.47 -10.34 -9.59
C LEU A 64 -22.84 -9.63 -9.72
N SER A 65 -22.98 -8.69 -10.65
CA SER A 65 -24.22 -7.93 -10.87
C SER A 65 -25.41 -8.83 -11.18
N GLY A 66 -25.30 -9.68 -12.20
CA GLY A 66 -26.37 -10.60 -12.57
C GLY A 66 -26.55 -11.73 -11.56
N ALA A 67 -25.46 -12.26 -11.01
CA ALA A 67 -25.53 -13.31 -9.99
C ALA A 67 -26.23 -12.84 -8.71
N LEU A 68 -25.92 -11.63 -8.23
CA LEU A 68 -26.57 -11.04 -7.05
C LEU A 68 -28.00 -10.59 -7.35
N ALA A 69 -28.28 -10.05 -8.53
CA ALA A 69 -29.64 -9.74 -8.94
C ALA A 69 -30.54 -10.98 -8.94
N ARG A 70 -30.02 -12.13 -9.39
CA ARG A 70 -30.71 -13.42 -9.36
C ARG A 70 -30.98 -13.90 -7.93
N ALA A 71 -29.96 -13.94 -7.07
CA ALA A 71 -30.11 -14.33 -5.66
C ALA A 71 -31.10 -13.43 -4.89
N LEU A 72 -31.02 -12.11 -5.09
CA LEU A 72 -31.97 -11.16 -4.53
C LEU A 72 -33.39 -11.38 -5.04
N SER A 73 -33.54 -11.65 -6.33
CA SER A 73 -34.85 -11.90 -6.95
C SER A 73 -35.51 -13.16 -6.41
N GLU A 74 -34.76 -14.26 -6.34
CA GLU A 74 -35.21 -15.56 -5.81
C GLU A 74 -35.61 -15.46 -4.33
N ARG A 75 -34.86 -14.71 -3.51
CA ARG A 75 -35.16 -14.56 -2.09
C ARG A 75 -36.37 -13.66 -1.80
N HIS A 76 -36.54 -12.58 -2.57
CA HIS A 76 -37.56 -11.57 -2.31
C HIS A 76 -38.83 -11.74 -3.15
N ASP A 77 -38.88 -12.76 -4.03
CA ASP A 77 -39.97 -13.02 -5.00
C ASP A 77 -40.38 -11.77 -5.80
N ARG A 78 -39.35 -11.04 -6.28
CA ARG A 78 -39.48 -9.75 -6.95
C ARG A 78 -38.48 -9.61 -8.08
N SER A 79 -38.83 -8.86 -9.13
CA SER A 79 -37.85 -8.45 -10.13
C SER A 79 -36.76 -7.56 -9.53
N VAL A 80 -35.53 -7.72 -10.02
CA VAL A 80 -34.38 -6.89 -9.69
C VAL A 80 -33.83 -6.25 -10.96
N GLN A 81 -33.86 -4.92 -11.01
CA GLN A 81 -33.15 -4.12 -12.01
C GLN A 81 -31.76 -3.81 -11.48
N TRP A 82 -30.72 -4.12 -12.27
CA TRP A 82 -29.33 -3.93 -11.86
C TRP A 82 -28.58 -3.01 -12.83
N THR A 83 -27.57 -2.29 -12.32
CA THR A 83 -26.70 -1.40 -13.12
C THR A 83 -25.28 -1.40 -12.57
N VAL A 84 -24.30 -1.34 -13.48
CA VAL A 84 -22.87 -1.49 -13.20
C VAL A 84 -22.09 -0.21 -13.46
N HIS A 85 -21.44 0.30 -12.42
CA HIS A 85 -20.43 1.36 -12.49
C HIS A 85 -19.05 0.78 -12.17
N GLY A 86 -18.61 -0.16 -12.99
CA GLY A 86 -17.28 -0.75 -12.95
C GLY A 86 -16.25 0.06 -13.75
N ARG A 87 -15.02 0.17 -13.24
CA ARG A 87 -13.88 0.76 -13.96
C ARG A 87 -12.60 -0.01 -13.63
N HIS A 88 -12.01 -0.69 -14.61
CA HIS A 88 -10.74 -1.39 -14.44
C HIS A 88 -9.66 -0.48 -13.82
N GLY A 89 -8.99 -0.99 -12.78
CA GLY A 89 -7.90 -0.27 -12.11
C GLY A 89 -8.33 0.93 -11.26
N ALA A 90 -9.62 1.12 -10.94
CA ALA A 90 -10.07 2.17 -10.04
C ALA A 90 -9.52 2.00 -8.61
N THR A 91 -9.30 3.10 -7.91
CA THR A 91 -9.08 3.14 -6.46
C THR A 91 -10.28 3.80 -5.78
N ILE A 92 -10.41 3.70 -4.46
CA ILE A 92 -11.47 4.40 -3.71
C ILE A 92 -11.52 5.90 -4.02
N ARG A 93 -10.35 6.54 -4.19
CA ARG A 93 -10.24 7.94 -4.63
C ARG A 93 -10.87 8.20 -6.00
N ARG A 94 -10.72 7.26 -6.95
CA ARG A 94 -11.36 7.36 -8.26
C ARG A 94 -12.88 7.18 -8.13
N VAL A 95 -13.33 6.27 -7.26
CA VAL A 95 -14.77 6.10 -6.97
C VAL A 95 -15.34 7.43 -6.46
N ARG A 96 -14.77 8.00 -5.39
CA ARG A 96 -15.17 9.27 -4.77
C ARG A 96 -15.34 10.42 -5.76
N TYR A 97 -14.32 10.69 -6.57
CA TYR A 97 -14.28 11.91 -7.39
C TYR A 97 -14.74 11.73 -8.85
N ARG A 98 -14.96 10.50 -9.32
CA ARG A 98 -15.31 10.24 -10.73
C ARG A 98 -16.52 9.33 -10.94
N MET A 99 -16.83 8.41 -10.03
CA MET A 99 -17.90 7.43 -10.24
C MET A 99 -19.12 7.68 -9.35
N ILE A 100 -18.95 8.24 -8.14
CA ILE A 100 -20.08 8.72 -7.34
C ILE A 100 -20.96 9.73 -8.12
N PRO A 101 -20.41 10.71 -8.87
CA PRO A 101 -21.23 11.62 -9.69
C PRO A 101 -21.94 10.97 -10.89
N GLU A 102 -21.62 9.71 -11.23
CA GLU A 102 -22.29 8.94 -12.28
C GLU A 102 -23.53 8.19 -11.74
N LEU A 103 -23.74 8.16 -10.42
CA LEU A 103 -24.86 7.45 -9.79
C LEU A 103 -26.19 8.19 -9.94
N GLY A 104 -27.24 7.45 -10.29
CA GLY A 104 -28.62 7.92 -10.22
C GLY A 104 -29.16 7.97 -8.79
N ALA A 105 -30.31 8.62 -8.62
CA ALA A 105 -31.05 8.67 -7.36
C ALA A 105 -32.08 7.52 -7.28
N GLY A 106 -32.40 7.09 -6.05
CA GLY A 106 -33.33 6.00 -5.83
C GLY A 106 -32.69 4.65 -6.17
N VAL A 107 -31.70 4.26 -5.38
CA VAL A 107 -31.16 2.90 -5.37
C VAL A 107 -31.72 2.21 -4.12
N ASP A 108 -32.02 0.93 -4.20
CA ASP A 108 -32.52 0.18 -3.04
C ASP A 108 -31.36 -0.56 -2.37
N VAL A 109 -30.43 -1.11 -3.16
CA VAL A 109 -29.18 -1.73 -2.71
C VAL A 109 -27.99 -1.24 -3.54
N ALA A 110 -26.97 -0.66 -2.90
CA ALA A 110 -25.69 -0.35 -3.51
C ALA A 110 -24.60 -1.29 -2.98
N VAL A 111 -23.78 -1.85 -3.88
CA VAL A 111 -22.66 -2.74 -3.55
C VAL A 111 -21.36 -2.13 -4.05
N LEU A 112 -20.45 -1.84 -3.12
CA LEU A 112 -19.13 -1.27 -3.38
C LEU A 112 -18.07 -2.38 -3.39
N LEU A 113 -17.46 -2.61 -4.56
CA LEU A 113 -16.36 -3.56 -4.75
C LEU A 113 -15.05 -2.81 -4.98
N ILE A 114 -14.27 -2.59 -3.93
CA ILE A 114 -13.07 -1.76 -4.03
C ILE A 114 -12.03 -2.14 -2.98
N GLY A 115 -10.76 -2.00 -3.36
CA GLY A 115 -9.62 -2.05 -2.43
C GLY A 115 -8.44 -2.85 -2.93
N ALA A 116 -8.62 -3.77 -3.90
CA ALA A 116 -7.52 -4.55 -4.44
C ALA A 116 -6.47 -3.64 -5.11
N ASN A 117 -6.92 -2.66 -5.91
CA ASN A 117 -6.04 -1.64 -6.50
C ASN A 117 -5.39 -0.71 -5.47
N ASP A 118 -6.06 -0.41 -4.35
CA ASP A 118 -5.51 0.40 -3.26
C ASP A 118 -4.40 -0.35 -2.49
N VAL A 119 -4.59 -1.65 -2.26
CA VAL A 119 -3.55 -2.56 -1.75
C VAL A 119 -2.34 -2.59 -2.70
N LEU A 120 -2.57 -2.79 -4.00
CA LEU A 120 -1.53 -2.88 -5.04
C LEU A 120 -0.77 -1.58 -5.26
N LYS A 121 -1.45 -0.43 -5.27
CA LYS A 121 -0.84 0.90 -5.43
C LYS A 121 -0.22 1.42 -4.13
N ARG A 122 -0.56 0.77 -3.00
CA ARG A 122 -0.13 1.08 -1.63
C ARG A 122 -0.68 2.42 -1.13
N THR A 123 -1.99 2.62 -1.27
CA THR A 123 -2.71 3.77 -0.70
C THR A 123 -2.40 3.87 0.81
N PRO A 124 -2.08 5.07 1.33
CA PRO A 124 -1.95 5.31 2.77
C PRO A 124 -3.27 5.03 3.51
N ILE A 125 -3.16 4.49 4.72
CA ILE A 125 -4.34 4.07 5.51
C ILE A 125 -5.30 5.23 5.81
N ASP A 126 -4.76 6.42 6.08
CA ASP A 126 -5.55 7.61 6.43
C ASP A 126 -6.35 8.12 5.21
N LEU A 127 -5.72 8.14 4.02
CA LEU A 127 -6.39 8.49 2.77
C LEU A 127 -7.43 7.44 2.35
N TRP A 128 -7.16 6.16 2.62
CA TRP A 128 -8.15 5.09 2.42
C TRP A 128 -9.37 5.29 3.31
N ARG A 129 -9.18 5.54 4.62
CA ARG A 129 -10.27 5.82 5.57
C ARG A 129 -11.07 7.06 5.17
N GLU A 130 -10.40 8.15 4.80
CA GLU A 130 -11.05 9.41 4.38
C GLU A 130 -11.85 9.24 3.08
N ASP A 131 -11.23 8.71 2.02
CA ASP A 131 -11.90 8.53 0.72
C ASP A 131 -13.03 7.49 0.83
N LEU A 132 -12.88 6.42 1.63
CA LEU A 132 -13.94 5.41 1.85
C LEU A 132 -15.11 5.97 2.64
N ALA A 133 -14.87 6.73 3.73
CA ALA A 133 -15.95 7.30 4.54
C ALA A 133 -16.85 8.22 3.70
N ALA A 134 -16.25 9.07 2.86
CA ALA A 134 -16.99 9.97 1.96
C ALA A 134 -17.74 9.21 0.85
N VAL A 135 -17.20 8.10 0.33
CA VAL A 135 -17.89 7.23 -0.63
C VAL A 135 -19.09 6.54 0.04
N VAL A 136 -18.91 5.97 1.23
CA VAL A 136 -19.98 5.31 1.98
C VAL A 136 -21.11 6.28 2.33
N GLU A 137 -20.79 7.51 2.75
CA GLU A 137 -21.77 8.57 3.02
C GLU A 137 -22.56 8.98 1.77
N SER A 138 -21.87 9.10 0.62
CA SER A 138 -22.50 9.39 -0.67
C SER A 138 -23.44 8.25 -1.10
N LEU A 139 -23.00 7.00 -0.94
CA LEU A 139 -23.81 5.81 -1.26
C LEU A 139 -25.02 5.69 -0.33
N ALA A 140 -24.87 5.96 0.97
CA ALA A 140 -25.97 5.93 1.94
C ALA A 140 -26.99 7.07 1.76
N THR A 141 -26.63 8.11 1.00
CA THR A 141 -27.56 9.16 0.56
C THR A 141 -28.34 8.74 -0.69
N ALA A 142 -27.73 7.93 -1.56
CA ALA A 142 -28.34 7.47 -2.81
C ALA A 142 -29.13 6.15 -2.68
N ALA A 143 -28.77 5.31 -1.69
CA ALA A 143 -29.27 3.95 -1.53
C ALA A 143 -29.81 3.65 -0.12
N GLU A 144 -30.91 2.89 -0.01
CA GLU A 144 -31.45 2.45 1.28
C GLU A 144 -30.51 1.49 2.04
N ARG A 145 -29.78 0.65 1.29
CA ARG A 145 -28.75 -0.26 1.82
C ARG A 145 -27.44 -0.10 1.05
N VAL A 146 -26.34 -0.08 1.78
CA VAL A 146 -24.98 -0.08 1.23
C VAL A 146 -24.23 -1.30 1.75
N VAL A 147 -23.69 -2.10 0.85
CA VAL A 147 -22.74 -3.18 1.18
C VAL A 147 -21.36 -2.77 0.71
N VAL A 148 -20.39 -2.75 1.61
CA VAL A 148 -18.97 -2.68 1.27
C VAL A 148 -18.41 -4.09 1.30
N ALA A 149 -18.02 -4.63 0.15
CA ALA A 149 -17.41 -5.95 0.09
C ALA A 149 -15.97 -5.87 0.60
N GLY A 150 -15.60 -6.80 1.49
CA GLY A 150 -14.27 -6.88 2.08
C GLY A 150 -13.18 -7.16 1.04
N ILE A 151 -11.97 -6.75 1.38
CA ILE A 151 -10.83 -6.83 0.48
C ILE A 151 -10.45 -8.30 0.24
N PRO A 152 -10.21 -8.70 -1.02
CA PRO A 152 -10.04 -10.11 -1.34
C PRO A 152 -8.81 -10.73 -0.64
N PRO A 153 -8.87 -12.04 -0.29
CA PRO A 153 -7.86 -12.69 0.54
C PRO A 153 -6.64 -13.04 -0.31
N PHE A 154 -5.76 -12.06 -0.55
CA PHE A 154 -4.54 -12.19 -1.38
C PHE A 154 -3.62 -13.38 -1.01
N ALA A 155 -3.78 -13.97 0.18
CA ALA A 155 -3.10 -15.20 0.58
C ALA A 155 -3.50 -16.42 -0.29
N ALA A 156 -4.75 -16.47 -0.77
CA ALA A 156 -5.32 -17.58 -1.55
C ALA A 156 -4.97 -17.51 -3.06
N PHE A 157 -4.63 -16.33 -3.58
CA PHE A 157 -4.56 -16.03 -5.01
C PHE A 157 -3.53 -16.89 -5.78
N PRO A 158 -3.95 -17.86 -6.63
CA PRO A 158 -3.05 -18.82 -7.24
C PRO A 158 -1.98 -18.18 -8.15
N SER A 159 -2.31 -17.06 -8.80
CA SER A 159 -1.41 -16.30 -9.68
C SER A 159 -0.21 -15.64 -9.00
N LEU A 160 -0.29 -15.38 -7.70
CA LEU A 160 0.70 -14.58 -6.98
C LEU A 160 1.80 -15.46 -6.36
N PRO A 161 3.08 -15.05 -6.34
CA PRO A 161 4.12 -15.76 -5.60
C PRO A 161 4.00 -15.62 -4.07
N ARG A 162 4.51 -16.61 -3.31
CA ARG A 162 4.32 -16.74 -1.84
C ARG A 162 4.62 -15.49 -1.01
N LEU A 163 5.71 -14.76 -1.27
CA LEU A 163 6.05 -13.58 -0.44
C LEU A 163 5.18 -12.37 -0.83
N LEU A 164 4.86 -12.23 -2.12
CA LEU A 164 3.91 -11.23 -2.61
C LEU A 164 2.51 -11.47 -2.04
N ARG A 165 2.01 -12.72 -2.01
CA ARG A 165 0.76 -13.10 -1.34
C ARG A 165 0.73 -12.65 0.11
N ALA A 166 1.76 -13.02 0.89
CA ALA A 166 1.85 -12.67 2.30
C ALA A 166 1.89 -11.14 2.52
N TYR A 167 2.63 -10.40 1.70
CA TYR A 167 2.69 -8.94 1.76
C TYR A 167 1.36 -8.26 1.45
N LEU A 168 0.71 -8.69 0.36
CA LEU A 168 -0.56 -8.11 -0.07
C LEU A 168 -1.70 -8.51 0.87
N ALA A 169 -1.67 -9.70 1.48
CA ALA A 169 -2.63 -10.12 2.49
C ALA A 169 -2.52 -9.29 3.79
N GLU A 170 -1.30 -9.00 4.26
CA GLU A 170 -1.09 -8.11 5.41
C GLU A 170 -1.58 -6.68 5.14
N ARG A 171 -1.28 -6.16 3.94
CA ARG A 171 -1.79 -4.84 3.52
C ARG A 171 -3.30 -4.82 3.30
N GLY A 172 -3.85 -5.91 2.76
CA GLY A 172 -5.28 -6.09 2.54
C GLY A 172 -6.02 -6.01 3.86
N ARG A 173 -5.66 -6.87 4.82
CA ARG A 173 -6.22 -6.84 6.17
C ARG A 173 -6.19 -5.44 6.79
N ALA A 174 -5.05 -4.75 6.75
CA ALA A 174 -4.96 -3.40 7.33
C ALA A 174 -5.92 -2.37 6.68
N LEU A 175 -6.21 -2.47 5.38
CA LEU A 175 -7.24 -1.65 4.73
C LEU A 175 -8.66 -2.17 5.02
N ASP A 176 -8.83 -3.48 5.22
CA ASP A 176 -10.12 -4.14 5.45
C ASP A 176 -10.62 -3.92 6.88
N ASP A 177 -9.76 -4.04 7.89
CA ASP A 177 -9.99 -3.63 9.29
C ASP A 177 -10.50 -2.18 9.32
N ALA A 178 -9.88 -1.31 8.52
CA ALA A 178 -10.27 0.09 8.39
C ALA A 178 -11.57 0.31 7.62
N ALA A 179 -11.94 -0.61 6.72
CA ALA A 179 -13.24 -0.58 6.05
C ALA A 179 -14.36 -1.03 6.99
N GLN A 180 -14.10 -2.04 7.82
CA GLN A 180 -15.00 -2.48 8.88
C GLN A 180 -15.25 -1.35 9.89
N ASP A 181 -14.21 -0.67 10.38
CA ASP A 181 -14.34 0.52 11.25
C ASP A 181 -15.20 1.64 10.61
N VAL A 182 -15.02 1.88 9.31
CA VAL A 182 -15.76 2.91 8.56
C VAL A 182 -17.20 2.49 8.28
N CYS A 183 -17.51 1.20 8.18
CA CYS A 183 -18.89 0.73 8.04
C CYS A 183 -19.60 0.62 9.40
N ALA A 184 -18.86 0.40 10.49
CA ALA A 184 -19.40 0.32 11.83
C ALA A 184 -20.22 1.57 12.21
N HIS A 185 -21.28 1.35 12.99
CA HIS A 185 -22.19 2.36 13.53
C HIS A 185 -22.99 3.19 12.50
N ARG A 186 -22.90 2.89 11.19
CA ARG A 186 -23.71 3.56 10.15
C ARG A 186 -24.98 2.78 9.83
N LYS A 187 -26.14 3.40 10.05
CA LYS A 187 -27.44 2.78 9.73
C LYS A 187 -27.55 2.51 8.22
N GLY A 188 -27.95 1.29 7.85
CA GLY A 188 -28.12 0.89 6.44
C GLY A 188 -26.83 0.48 5.73
N VAL A 189 -25.67 0.65 6.37
CA VAL A 189 -24.37 0.23 5.83
C VAL A 189 -23.93 -1.08 6.49
N SER A 190 -23.45 -2.03 5.70
CA SER A 190 -22.78 -3.25 6.16
C SER A 190 -21.44 -3.43 5.46
N TRP A 191 -20.48 -4.01 6.17
CA TRP A 191 -19.26 -4.59 5.57
C TRP A 191 -19.45 -6.11 5.57
N VAL A 192 -19.12 -6.77 4.46
CA VAL A 192 -19.22 -8.24 4.33
C VAL A 192 -17.82 -8.77 4.03
N GLY A 193 -17.24 -9.50 4.98
CA GLY A 193 -15.87 -9.95 4.90
C GLY A 193 -15.64 -10.97 3.81
N SER A 194 -14.44 -10.98 3.21
CA SER A 194 -14.14 -11.92 2.13
C SER A 194 -14.08 -13.38 2.58
N VAL A 195 -14.00 -13.63 3.90
CA VAL A 195 -14.07 -14.95 4.53
C VAL A 195 -15.51 -15.46 4.69
N ASP A 196 -16.49 -14.57 4.78
CA ASP A 196 -17.91 -14.92 4.93
C ASP A 196 -18.50 -15.43 3.60
N LEU A 197 -17.77 -15.24 2.50
CA LEU A 197 -18.10 -15.65 1.14
C LEU A 197 -17.93 -17.16 0.87
N GLY A 198 -17.37 -17.91 1.84
CA GLY A 198 -17.17 -19.36 1.74
C GLY A 198 -15.79 -19.76 1.20
N ASP A 199 -15.56 -21.07 1.14
CA ASP A 199 -14.25 -21.62 0.74
C ASP A 199 -14.02 -21.43 -0.77
N ALA A 200 -12.88 -20.84 -1.11
CA ALA A 200 -12.51 -20.54 -2.50
C ALA A 200 -11.97 -21.81 -3.17
N GLY A 201 -12.91 -22.70 -3.54
CA GLY A 201 -12.64 -23.92 -4.31
C GLY A 201 -11.89 -23.65 -5.63
N PRO A 202 -11.39 -24.70 -6.30
CA PRO A 202 -10.50 -24.57 -7.45
C PRO A 202 -11.09 -23.70 -8.58
N ASP A 203 -12.40 -23.74 -8.77
CA ASP A 203 -13.13 -23.03 -9.82
C ASP A 203 -13.48 -21.57 -9.47
N PHE A 204 -13.13 -21.08 -8.28
CA PHE A 204 -13.42 -19.71 -7.87
C PHE A 204 -12.71 -18.67 -8.77
N PHE A 205 -11.49 -18.95 -9.21
CA PHE A 205 -10.69 -18.02 -10.01
C PHE A 205 -10.88 -18.23 -11.52
N ALA A 206 -10.86 -17.14 -12.27
CA ALA A 206 -10.74 -17.16 -13.72
C ALA A 206 -9.33 -17.62 -14.17
N ARG A 207 -9.13 -17.77 -15.49
CA ARG A 207 -7.88 -18.27 -16.08
C ARG A 207 -6.62 -17.47 -15.75
N ASP A 208 -6.75 -16.22 -15.29
CA ASP A 208 -5.63 -15.39 -14.84
C ASP A 208 -5.16 -15.72 -13.41
N GLY A 209 -5.92 -16.53 -12.67
CA GLY A 209 -5.67 -16.88 -11.28
C GLY A 209 -5.76 -15.69 -10.31
N PHE A 210 -6.48 -14.62 -10.68
CA PHE A 210 -6.56 -13.38 -9.92
C PHE A 210 -8.00 -12.86 -9.78
N HIS A 211 -8.77 -12.79 -10.88
CA HIS A 211 -10.18 -12.39 -10.84
C HIS A 211 -11.09 -13.60 -10.56
N PRO A 212 -12.31 -13.40 -10.04
CA PRO A 212 -13.31 -14.47 -9.94
C PRO A 212 -13.74 -14.97 -11.33
N SER A 213 -14.06 -16.26 -11.43
CA SER A 213 -14.82 -16.82 -12.56
C SER A 213 -16.31 -16.51 -12.41
N SER A 214 -17.14 -16.85 -13.41
CA SER A 214 -18.61 -16.80 -13.28
C SER A 214 -19.12 -17.62 -12.08
N VAL A 215 -18.45 -18.73 -11.71
CA VAL A 215 -18.77 -19.53 -10.50
C VAL A 215 -18.31 -18.80 -9.22
N GLY A 216 -17.12 -18.21 -9.23
CA GLY A 216 -16.63 -17.40 -8.11
C GLY A 216 -17.53 -16.19 -7.82
N TYR A 217 -18.06 -15.55 -8.86
CA TYR A 217 -19.05 -14.47 -8.72
C TYR A 217 -20.39 -14.96 -8.14
N GLN A 218 -20.85 -16.18 -8.46
CA GLN A 218 -22.05 -16.76 -7.84
C GLN A 218 -21.86 -17.03 -6.34
N HIS A 219 -20.71 -17.58 -5.94
CA HIS A 219 -20.38 -17.77 -4.51
C HIS A 219 -20.30 -16.43 -3.76
N TRP A 220 -19.63 -15.43 -4.35
CA TRP A 220 -19.53 -14.09 -3.77
C TRP A 220 -20.91 -13.43 -3.64
N ALA A 221 -21.75 -13.52 -4.69
CA ALA A 221 -23.12 -13.01 -4.66
C ALA A 221 -23.94 -13.63 -3.51
N ALA A 222 -23.88 -14.96 -3.32
CA ALA A 222 -24.55 -15.64 -2.21
C ALA A 222 -24.00 -15.25 -0.82
N GLY A 223 -22.73 -14.88 -0.71
CA GLY A 223 -22.14 -14.32 0.52
C GLY A 223 -22.66 -12.92 0.85
N ILE A 224 -22.66 -12.01 -0.15
CA ILE A 224 -23.24 -10.66 -0.01
C ILE A 224 -24.74 -10.74 0.29
N ASP A 225 -25.45 -11.64 -0.38
CA ASP A 225 -26.88 -11.83 -0.18
C ASP A 225 -27.18 -12.24 1.27
N ARG A 226 -26.47 -13.23 1.83
CA ARG A 226 -26.59 -13.59 3.27
C ARG A 226 -26.25 -12.41 4.20
N GLY A 227 -25.19 -11.66 3.92
CA GLY A 227 -24.79 -10.48 4.70
C GLY A 227 -25.82 -9.34 4.71
N LEU A 228 -26.73 -9.27 3.73
CA LEU A 228 -27.89 -8.37 3.76
C LEU A 228 -29.01 -8.81 4.72
N GLY A 229 -29.04 -10.09 5.11
CA GLY A 229 -30.04 -10.68 6.00
C GLY A 229 -29.70 -10.64 7.49
N GLU A 230 -28.40 -10.65 7.85
CA GLU A 230 -27.94 -10.74 9.24
C GLU A 230 -27.65 -9.34 9.84
N ARG A 231 -27.96 -9.14 11.13
CA ARG A 231 -27.70 -7.86 11.84
C ARG A 231 -26.45 -7.95 12.71
N HIS A 232 -25.64 -6.88 12.68
CA HIS A 232 -24.49 -6.69 13.57
C HIS A 232 -24.85 -6.76 15.06
N ASP A 233 -23.96 -7.36 15.86
CA ASP A 233 -23.75 -6.96 17.25
C ASP A 233 -22.30 -7.24 17.71
N LYS A 234 -21.77 -6.36 18.57
CA LYS A 234 -20.44 -6.32 19.26
C LYS A 234 -19.32 -5.43 18.70
N GLY A 235 -18.71 -4.70 19.63
CA GLY A 235 -17.43 -3.99 19.50
C GLY A 235 -16.55 -4.16 20.75
N GLU A 236 -15.62 -3.21 20.95
CA GLU A 236 -14.66 -3.04 22.07
C GLU A 236 -13.30 -3.79 22.05
N ALA A 237 -12.29 -3.06 21.57
CA ALA A 237 -11.02 -2.64 22.22
C ALA A 237 -10.26 -3.52 23.24
N LEU A 238 -8.91 -3.40 23.25
CA LEU A 238 -8.08 -3.14 24.45
C LEU A 238 -6.56 -2.93 24.16
N ASN A 239 -5.84 -2.45 25.19
CA ASN A 239 -4.48 -1.84 25.17
C ASN A 239 -3.69 -2.24 26.46
N ASP A 240 -2.36 -2.14 26.62
CA ASP A 240 -1.23 -1.76 25.73
C ASP A 240 0.11 -2.36 26.28
N GLY A 241 1.26 -1.99 25.67
CA GLY A 241 2.46 -1.65 26.47
C GLY A 241 3.64 -2.66 26.51
N PRO A 242 4.90 -2.22 26.31
CA PRO A 242 6.09 -3.10 26.34
C PRO A 242 7.17 -2.75 27.38
N PRO A 243 8.03 -3.71 27.76
CA PRO A 243 9.42 -3.50 28.21
C PRO A 243 10.42 -4.23 27.29
N GLY A 244 11.75 -4.05 27.32
CA GLY A 244 12.64 -3.18 28.12
C GLY A 244 13.98 -3.00 27.37
N VAL A 245 15.01 -2.41 28.00
CA VAL A 245 16.29 -2.03 27.36
C VAL A 245 17.50 -2.65 28.08
N GLU A 246 18.46 -3.17 27.32
CA GLU A 246 19.80 -3.55 27.80
C GLU A 246 20.93 -2.91 26.98
N THR A 247 22.14 -2.94 27.53
CA THR A 247 23.16 -1.88 27.34
C THR A 247 24.50 -2.38 26.79
N HIS A 248 25.11 -1.53 25.95
CA HIS A 248 26.55 -1.44 25.63
C HIS A 248 27.34 -2.67 25.15
N GLN A 249 28.01 -2.52 24.00
CA GLN A 249 29.48 -2.41 23.98
C GLN A 249 30.01 -1.69 22.73
N ARG A 250 31.25 -1.16 22.82
CA ARG A 250 31.96 -0.46 21.73
C ARG A 250 32.74 -1.48 20.89
N GLN A 251 32.79 -1.30 19.57
CA GLN A 251 33.88 -1.80 18.74
C GLN A 251 34.30 -0.76 17.70
N ALA A 252 35.62 -0.61 17.53
CA ALA A 252 36.25 0.36 16.64
C ALA A 252 36.35 -0.16 15.18
N ALA A 253 36.68 0.74 14.25
CA ALA A 253 36.86 0.43 12.83
C ALA A 253 38.16 -0.37 12.56
N PRO A 254 38.22 -1.06 11.41
CA PRO A 254 39.18 -0.59 10.40
C PRO A 254 38.62 -0.49 8.96
N GLU A 255 39.19 0.49 8.25
CA GLU A 255 39.59 0.57 6.83
C GLU A 255 38.65 0.18 5.65
N SER A 256 38.71 1.05 4.63
CA SER A 256 38.10 1.02 3.27
C SER A 256 37.05 -0.05 2.92
N LEU A 257 35.78 0.25 3.18
CA LEU A 257 34.66 -0.41 2.50
C LEU A 257 34.68 -0.15 0.98
N PRO A 258 34.25 -1.10 0.12
CA PRO A 258 34.20 -0.92 -1.33
C PRO A 258 33.34 0.28 -1.78
N PHE A 259 33.78 1.02 -2.79
CA PHE A 259 33.02 2.12 -3.39
C PHE A 259 31.75 1.61 -4.12
N VAL A 260 30.65 2.36 -4.00
CA VAL A 260 29.34 2.05 -4.61
C VAL A 260 28.95 3.13 -5.63
N ASP A 261 28.78 4.37 -5.18
CA ASP A 261 28.43 5.51 -6.03
C ASP A 261 28.83 6.87 -5.42
N GLU A 262 28.87 7.89 -6.28
CA GLU A 262 28.96 9.30 -5.90
C GLU A 262 27.81 10.08 -6.55
N HIS A 263 27.20 10.98 -5.79
CA HIS A 263 26.19 11.91 -6.25
C HIS A 263 26.51 13.33 -5.82
N SER A 264 26.48 14.26 -6.75
CA SER A 264 26.82 15.67 -6.53
C SER A 264 25.73 16.60 -7.05
N VAL A 265 25.60 17.76 -6.41
CA VAL A 265 24.77 18.88 -6.88
C VAL A 265 25.40 20.20 -6.42
N VAL A 266 25.32 21.22 -7.28
CA VAL A 266 25.70 22.60 -6.95
C VAL A 266 24.41 23.34 -6.59
N ILE A 267 24.41 24.01 -5.43
CA ILE A 267 23.26 24.69 -4.84
C ILE A 267 23.57 26.18 -4.76
N ALA A 268 22.66 27.04 -5.21
CA ALA A 268 22.79 28.49 -5.14
C ALA A 268 22.41 29.01 -3.73
N ALA A 269 23.18 28.59 -2.72
CA ALA A 269 23.00 28.95 -1.32
C ALA A 269 24.35 28.87 -0.59
N SER A 270 24.46 29.53 0.57
CA SER A 270 25.70 29.54 1.34
C SER A 270 26.04 28.15 1.90
N VAL A 271 27.31 27.95 2.25
CA VAL A 271 27.78 26.71 2.87
C VAL A 271 27.06 26.45 4.20
N ALA A 272 26.72 27.51 4.95
CA ALA A 272 26.01 27.41 6.22
C ALA A 272 24.56 26.97 6.03
N ASP A 273 23.86 27.48 5.01
CA ASP A 273 22.49 27.10 4.69
C ASP A 273 22.42 25.64 4.23
N VAL A 274 23.28 25.27 3.27
CA VAL A 274 23.35 23.89 2.78
C VAL A 274 23.69 22.91 3.90
N TRP A 275 24.59 23.27 4.84
CA TRP A 275 24.91 22.44 6.00
C TRP A 275 23.71 22.28 6.95
N ARG A 276 23.05 23.38 7.32
CA ARG A 276 21.84 23.38 8.15
C ARG A 276 20.76 22.50 7.52
N THR A 277 20.38 22.77 6.28
CA THR A 277 19.34 22.05 5.56
C THR A 277 19.68 20.56 5.37
N LEU A 278 20.95 20.22 5.09
CA LEU A 278 21.41 18.83 5.05
C LEU A 278 21.16 18.13 6.39
N THR A 279 21.63 18.71 7.49
CA THR A 279 21.52 18.10 8.83
C THR A 279 20.06 17.97 9.28
N THR A 280 19.23 19.01 9.11
CA THR A 280 17.78 18.97 9.39
C THR A 280 17.02 17.97 8.52
N ARG A 281 17.43 17.75 7.26
CA ARG A 281 16.81 16.71 6.42
C ARG A 281 17.23 15.29 6.81
N LEU A 282 18.41 15.12 7.41
CA LEU A 282 18.87 13.83 7.94
C LEU A 282 18.22 13.48 9.29
N THR A 283 17.91 14.44 10.17
CA THR A 283 17.20 14.14 11.43
C THR A 283 15.79 13.57 11.20
N ALA A 284 15.14 13.85 10.07
CA ALA A 284 13.89 13.20 9.67
C ALA A 284 14.00 11.66 9.49
N TRP A 285 15.22 11.10 9.48
CA TRP A 285 15.43 9.65 9.51
C TRP A 285 15.25 9.04 10.91
N ASP A 286 15.28 9.86 11.96
CA ASP A 286 14.77 9.45 13.27
C ASP A 286 13.25 9.47 13.28
N ASN A 287 12.67 8.35 12.82
CA ASN A 287 11.24 8.11 12.92
C ASN A 287 10.96 6.64 13.24
N ARG A 288 9.75 6.38 13.76
CA ARG A 288 9.31 5.04 14.22
C ARG A 288 9.40 3.98 13.13
N LEU A 289 9.10 4.32 11.87
CA LEU A 289 9.12 3.37 10.75
C LEU A 289 10.55 2.93 10.40
N ILE A 290 11.49 3.88 10.30
CA ILE A 290 12.90 3.56 10.04
C ILE A 290 13.51 2.86 11.26
N THR A 291 13.18 3.27 12.48
CA THR A 291 13.61 2.57 13.71
C THR A 291 13.19 1.10 13.72
N VAL A 292 11.91 0.80 13.46
CA VAL A 292 11.40 -0.58 13.40
C VAL A 292 12.07 -1.36 12.27
N TYR A 293 12.26 -0.73 11.09
CA TYR A 293 12.99 -1.34 9.97
C TYR A 293 14.42 -1.72 10.38
N ILE A 294 15.20 -0.75 10.88
CA ILE A 294 16.60 -0.94 11.28
C ILE A 294 16.71 -2.02 12.37
N GLY A 295 15.83 -2.03 13.38
CA GLY A 295 15.78 -3.11 14.36
C GLY A 295 15.55 -4.49 13.72
N ALA A 296 14.57 -4.61 12.82
CA ALA A 296 14.23 -5.86 12.14
C ALA A 296 15.34 -6.41 11.20
N ILE A 297 16.30 -5.57 10.78
CA ILE A 297 17.43 -5.99 9.95
C ILE A 297 18.71 -6.32 10.75
N GLY A 298 18.67 -6.21 12.08
CA GLY A 298 19.87 -6.26 12.93
C GLY A 298 20.77 -5.05 12.71
N GLY A 299 20.16 -3.89 12.43
CA GLY A 299 20.84 -2.65 12.10
C GLY A 299 21.44 -1.97 13.32
N THR A 300 22.67 -1.49 13.17
CA THR A 300 23.45 -0.80 14.21
C THR A 300 23.86 0.58 13.70
N PRO A 301 23.55 1.67 14.43
CA PRO A 301 22.77 1.73 15.69
C PRO A 301 21.26 1.48 15.48
N PRO A 302 20.54 0.91 16.46
CA PRO A 302 19.13 0.52 16.28
C PRO A 302 18.12 1.67 16.42
N ARG A 303 18.51 2.77 17.07
CA ARG A 303 17.68 3.97 17.35
C ARG A 303 18.56 5.22 17.30
N ALA A 304 17.94 6.39 17.23
CA ALA A 304 18.67 7.64 17.42
C ALA A 304 19.22 7.79 18.85
N ARG A 305 20.28 8.58 19.01
CA ARG A 305 20.86 8.97 20.31
C ARG A 305 21.78 10.19 20.16
N GLY A 306 21.94 10.96 21.24
CA GLY A 306 22.80 12.14 21.27
C GLY A 306 22.25 13.30 20.41
N SER A 307 23.00 14.39 20.33
CA SER A 307 22.65 15.53 19.47
C SER A 307 23.22 15.31 18.07
N PHE A 308 22.39 15.15 17.04
CA PHE A 308 22.85 15.03 15.66
C PHE A 308 23.20 16.43 15.10
N PRO A 309 24.32 16.64 14.39
CA PRO A 309 25.26 15.65 13.84
C PRO A 309 26.56 15.47 14.64
N GLU A 310 26.54 15.63 15.96
CA GLU A 310 27.78 15.58 16.78
C GLU A 310 28.42 14.19 16.77
N LEU A 311 29.74 14.13 16.96
CA LEU A 311 30.49 12.88 16.99
C LEU A 311 29.96 11.93 18.08
N GLY A 312 29.64 10.68 17.70
CA GLY A 312 29.07 9.69 18.61
C GLY A 312 27.53 9.71 18.72
N SER A 313 26.87 10.76 18.20
CA SER A 313 25.42 10.72 17.96
C SER A 313 25.06 9.67 16.91
N ALA A 314 23.78 9.33 16.82
CA ALA A 314 23.27 8.42 15.79
C ALA A 314 21.84 8.74 15.39
N LEU A 315 21.51 8.27 14.20
CA LEU A 315 20.17 8.02 13.68
C LEU A 315 19.99 6.49 13.57
N PRO A 316 18.76 5.97 13.42
CA PRO A 316 18.57 4.55 13.16
C PRO A 316 19.34 4.12 11.88
N GLY A 317 20.26 3.18 12.04
CA GLY A 317 21.13 2.65 10.99
C GLY A 317 22.42 3.43 10.73
N PHE A 318 22.63 4.59 11.38
CA PHE A 318 23.78 5.45 11.10
C PHE A 318 24.33 6.12 12.37
N ALA A 319 25.54 5.76 12.79
CA ALA A 319 26.32 6.54 13.75
C ALA A 319 27.09 7.66 13.03
N VAL A 320 27.24 8.83 13.65
CA VAL A 320 28.24 9.82 13.23
C VAL A 320 29.62 9.28 13.61
N SER A 321 30.41 8.96 12.58
CA SER A 321 31.75 8.39 12.70
C SER A 321 32.86 9.43 12.55
N ASP A 322 32.58 10.55 11.89
CA ASP A 322 33.48 11.70 11.72
C ASP A 322 32.64 12.91 11.26
N VAL A 323 33.00 14.10 11.75
CA VAL A 323 32.31 15.37 11.43
C VAL A 323 33.30 16.54 11.49
N GLU A 324 33.25 17.38 10.45
CA GLU A 324 33.93 18.66 10.33
C GLU A 324 32.86 19.67 9.93
N HIS A 325 32.43 20.53 10.85
CA HIS A 325 31.25 21.38 10.65
C HIS A 325 31.36 22.22 9.38
N SER A 326 30.25 22.33 8.66
CA SER A 326 30.16 23.04 7.37
C SER A 326 31.02 22.46 6.23
N ARG A 327 31.67 21.30 6.41
CA ARG A 327 32.59 20.73 5.41
C ARG A 327 32.47 19.23 5.19
N ARG A 328 32.34 18.41 6.24
CA ARG A 328 32.34 16.95 6.12
C ARG A 328 31.46 16.29 7.17
N LEU A 329 30.62 15.34 6.77
CA LEU A 329 29.85 14.49 7.67
C LEU A 329 29.95 13.05 7.20
N VAL A 330 30.42 12.14 8.05
CA VAL A 330 30.59 10.72 7.73
C VAL A 330 29.72 9.88 8.66
N LEU A 331 28.68 9.28 8.07
CA LEU A 331 27.80 8.34 8.71
C LEU A 331 28.26 6.91 8.44
N ALA A 332 28.34 6.08 9.47
CA ALA A 332 28.70 4.66 9.35
C ALA A 332 27.65 3.78 10.03
N GLY A 333 27.41 2.60 9.46
CA GLY A 333 26.44 1.65 9.98
C GLY A 333 26.68 0.24 9.49
N SER A 334 25.96 -0.70 10.08
CA SER A 334 25.94 -2.09 9.62
C SER A 334 24.56 -2.70 9.86
N HIS A 335 24.24 -3.71 9.06
CA HIS A 335 23.13 -4.63 9.30
C HIS A 335 23.55 -6.03 8.86
N ARG A 336 22.72 -7.05 9.09
CA ARG A 336 23.01 -8.48 8.80
C ARG A 336 23.51 -8.82 7.38
N PHE A 337 23.44 -7.88 6.42
CA PHE A 337 23.76 -8.10 5.01
C PHE A 337 24.84 -7.16 4.47
N ALA A 338 25.19 -6.09 5.20
CA ALA A 338 26.15 -5.10 4.73
C ALA A 338 26.76 -4.27 5.86
N ARG A 339 28.01 -3.84 5.65
CA ARG A 339 28.66 -2.76 6.41
C ARG A 339 28.81 -1.58 5.45
N TYR A 340 28.38 -0.39 5.85
CA TYR A 340 28.24 0.74 4.93
C TYR A 340 28.65 2.06 5.56
N ARG A 341 29.09 2.99 4.70
CA ARG A 341 29.52 4.34 5.04
C ARG A 341 29.02 5.32 4.00
N LEU A 342 28.34 6.36 4.45
CA LEU A 342 27.84 7.46 3.64
C LEU A 342 28.53 8.74 4.10
N SER A 343 29.33 9.35 3.22
CA SER A 343 30.03 10.60 3.52
C SER A 343 29.53 11.75 2.65
N PHE A 344 29.17 12.85 3.30
CA PHE A 344 28.88 14.13 2.68
C PHE A 344 30.12 15.03 2.75
N LEU A 345 30.47 15.62 1.61
CA LEU A 345 31.45 16.69 1.49
C LEU A 345 30.72 17.94 1.00
N VAL A 346 30.88 19.04 1.72
CA VAL A 346 30.33 20.35 1.40
C VAL A 346 31.50 21.29 1.10
N GLN A 347 31.49 21.92 -0.06
CA GLN A 347 32.59 22.74 -0.55
C GLN A 347 32.06 24.05 -1.15
N PRO A 348 32.67 25.22 -0.84
CA PRO A 348 32.33 26.46 -1.52
C PRO A 348 32.76 26.40 -3.00
N GLN A 349 31.95 26.99 -3.86
CA GLN A 349 32.18 27.10 -5.30
C GLN A 349 31.66 28.46 -5.78
N GLY A 350 32.42 29.52 -5.45
CA GLY A 350 32.00 30.91 -5.69
C GLY A 350 30.88 31.35 -4.75
N ASP A 351 29.82 31.90 -5.31
CA ASP A 351 28.53 32.23 -4.66
C ASP A 351 27.69 30.99 -4.31
N ARG A 352 28.15 29.78 -4.70
CA ARG A 352 27.40 28.52 -4.61
C ARG A 352 28.11 27.51 -3.74
N THR A 353 27.38 26.46 -3.39
CA THR A 353 27.89 25.35 -2.60
C THR A 353 27.75 24.03 -3.35
N LEU A 354 28.86 23.30 -3.50
CA LEU A 354 28.89 21.93 -4.01
C LEU A 354 28.73 20.96 -2.84
N ILE A 355 27.71 20.11 -2.90
CA ILE A 355 27.60 18.94 -2.03
C ILE A 355 27.89 17.66 -2.82
N ARG A 356 28.72 16.77 -2.26
CA ARG A 356 28.99 15.42 -2.77
C ARG A 356 28.63 14.38 -1.71
N ALA A 357 27.70 13.49 -2.01
CA ALA A 357 27.43 12.28 -1.24
C ALA A 357 28.18 11.10 -1.86
N ARG A 358 28.98 10.39 -1.06
CA ARG A 358 29.74 9.19 -1.47
C ARG A 358 29.34 7.99 -0.64
N SER A 359 29.05 6.89 -1.31
CA SER A 359 28.52 5.68 -0.71
C SER A 359 29.54 4.56 -0.84
N HIS A 360 29.87 3.92 0.27
CA HIS A 360 30.74 2.75 0.30
C HIS A 360 30.02 1.63 1.07
N SER A 361 30.09 0.40 0.58
CA SER A 361 29.41 -0.74 1.20
C SER A 361 30.10 -2.05 0.87
N GLU A 362 30.37 -2.83 1.91
CA GLU A 362 30.69 -4.25 1.81
C GLU A 362 29.40 -5.05 1.98
N PHE A 363 29.17 -6.06 1.14
CA PHE A 363 27.97 -6.91 1.19
C PHE A 363 28.33 -8.33 1.62
N LEU A 364 27.72 -8.78 2.72
CA LEU A 364 28.15 -9.98 3.44
C LEU A 364 27.48 -11.25 2.88
N GLY A 365 28.29 -12.15 2.32
CA GLY A 365 27.87 -13.47 1.85
C GLY A 365 26.89 -13.47 0.67
N LEU A 366 26.26 -14.63 0.43
CA LEU A 366 25.34 -14.80 -0.71
C LEU A 366 24.09 -13.92 -0.61
N ILE A 367 23.51 -13.78 0.60
CA ILE A 367 22.32 -12.95 0.81
C ILE A 367 22.68 -11.45 0.70
N GLY A 368 23.89 -11.05 1.13
CA GLY A 368 24.42 -9.71 0.88
C GLY A 368 24.49 -9.36 -0.61
N ARG A 369 24.95 -10.29 -1.46
CA ARG A 369 24.96 -10.09 -2.93
C ARG A 369 23.56 -9.97 -3.54
N VAL A 370 22.56 -10.69 -3.02
CA VAL A 370 21.15 -10.51 -3.43
C VAL A 370 20.64 -9.13 -3.01
N TYR A 371 20.97 -8.69 -1.78
CA TYR A 371 20.63 -7.35 -1.28
C TYR A 371 21.29 -6.24 -2.11
N GLN A 372 22.57 -6.40 -2.46
CA GLN A 372 23.32 -5.51 -3.38
C GLN A 372 22.63 -5.39 -4.74
N ALA A 373 22.30 -6.51 -5.38
CA ALA A 373 21.61 -6.51 -6.67
C ALA A 373 20.24 -5.81 -6.58
N ALA A 374 19.51 -5.98 -5.48
CA ALA A 374 18.18 -5.42 -5.31
C ALA A 374 18.15 -3.93 -4.91
N VAL A 375 19.19 -3.41 -4.25
CA VAL A 375 19.27 -2.01 -3.78
C VAL A 375 20.16 -1.14 -4.69
N ILE A 376 21.33 -1.66 -5.09
CA ILE A 376 22.28 -0.97 -5.97
C ILE A 376 22.00 -1.30 -7.43
N GLY A 377 21.93 -2.59 -7.77
CA GLY A 377 21.74 -3.06 -9.15
C GLY A 377 20.41 -2.63 -9.79
N SER A 378 19.38 -2.41 -8.97
CA SER A 378 18.08 -1.88 -9.40
C SER A 378 18.05 -0.37 -9.67
N GLY A 379 19.10 0.36 -9.26
CA GLY A 379 19.12 1.83 -9.29
C GLY A 379 18.24 2.50 -8.22
N ALA A 380 17.66 1.74 -7.28
CA ALA A 380 16.85 2.30 -6.18
C ALA A 380 17.67 3.24 -5.29
N HIS A 381 18.88 2.84 -4.91
CA HIS A 381 19.83 3.65 -4.14
C HIS A 381 20.13 5.00 -4.81
N ARG A 382 20.55 4.95 -6.08
CA ARG A 382 20.80 6.12 -6.94
C ARG A 382 19.61 7.07 -7.01
N THR A 383 18.39 6.52 -7.08
CA THR A 383 17.16 7.31 -7.16
C THR A 383 16.85 8.01 -5.84
N LEU A 384 17.01 7.31 -4.72
CA LEU A 384 16.84 7.86 -3.37
C LEU A 384 17.81 9.00 -3.09
N MET A 385 19.11 8.79 -3.36
CA MET A 385 20.14 9.80 -3.14
C MET A 385 19.97 11.04 -4.02
N ARG A 386 19.64 10.87 -5.30
CA ARG A 386 19.28 12.00 -6.18
C ARG A 386 18.05 12.76 -5.66
N ARG A 387 17.03 12.07 -5.14
CA ARG A 387 15.83 12.72 -4.56
C ARG A 387 16.17 13.51 -3.29
N MET A 388 17.01 12.95 -2.42
CA MET A 388 17.46 13.62 -1.19
C MET A 388 18.25 14.90 -1.50
N LEU A 389 19.29 14.82 -2.34
CA LEU A 389 20.10 15.98 -2.71
C LEU A 389 19.28 17.07 -3.44
N ARG A 390 18.29 16.69 -4.25
CA ARG A 390 17.32 17.64 -4.84
C ARG A 390 16.41 18.31 -3.81
N SER A 391 16.11 17.65 -2.68
CA SER A 391 15.36 18.31 -1.60
C SER A 391 16.25 19.32 -0.90
N VAL A 392 17.44 18.91 -0.44
CA VAL A 392 18.42 19.82 0.19
C VAL A 392 18.68 21.04 -0.71
N SER A 393 18.84 20.83 -2.02
CA SER A 393 18.99 21.90 -2.99
C SER A 393 17.80 22.85 -3.08
N ARG A 394 16.56 22.36 -2.98
CA ARG A 394 15.34 23.20 -3.07
C ARG A 394 15.12 23.99 -1.80
N ASP A 395 15.31 23.33 -0.66
CA ASP A 395 15.00 23.89 0.66
C ASP A 395 16.08 24.94 1.03
N ALA A 396 17.36 24.67 0.77
CA ALA A 396 18.45 25.63 1.02
C ALA A 396 18.40 26.88 0.13
N THR A 397 17.72 26.82 -1.03
CA THR A 397 17.46 28.00 -1.90
C THR A 397 16.13 28.71 -1.57
N ALA A 398 15.40 28.26 -0.56
CA ALA A 398 14.16 28.89 -0.09
C ALA A 398 14.34 29.58 1.28
N ASP A 399 15.36 29.19 2.04
CA ASP A 399 15.73 29.74 3.35
C ASP A 399 16.74 30.90 3.29
N GLY A 400 17.15 31.35 2.10
CA GLY A 400 18.14 32.41 1.86
C GLY A 400 17.76 33.32 0.71
#